data_AF-A0A1B8XVI3-F1
#
_entry.id   AF-A0A1B8XVI3-F1
#
_cell.length_a   1.000
_cell.length_b   1.000
_cell.length_c   1.000
_cell.angle_alpha   90.00
_cell.angle_beta   90.00
_cell.angle_gamma   90.00
#
_symmetry.space_group_name_H-M   'P 1'
#
loop_
_entity.id
_entity.type
_entity.pdbx_description
1 polymer ?
#
loop_
_entity_poly.entity_id
_entity_poly.type
_entity_poly.pdbx_seq_one_letter_code
_entity_poly.pdbx_strand_id
1 'polypeptide(L)'
;TIISDLASLLSAMEYVQKNLTDEELADWKRRQQIACIGGPPNICLDRLENWITSLAESQLQTRQQIKKLEELQQKVSYKGDPIVQHRPMLEERIVELFRNLMKSSFVVERQPCMPMHPDRPLVIKTGVQFTNKVRFVASKAGLTFRNWHKCCI
;
A
#
# COMPACT_ATOMS: atom_id res chain seq x y z
N THR A 1 22.00 -17.03 7.67
CA THR A 1 22.04 -16.30 8.96
C THR A 1 20.82 -15.40 9.00
N ILE A 2 20.37 -14.96 10.18
CA ILE A 2 19.16 -14.12 10.28
C ILE A 2 19.19 -12.92 9.32
N ILE A 3 20.37 -12.31 9.12
CA ILE A 3 20.55 -11.17 8.20
C ILE A 3 20.37 -11.57 6.73
N SER A 4 20.92 -12.71 6.29
CA SER A 4 20.71 -13.18 4.92
C SER A 4 19.24 -13.53 4.68
N ASP A 5 18.57 -14.07 5.69
CA ASP A 5 17.18 -14.51 5.60
C ASP A 5 16.23 -13.30 5.58
N LEU A 6 16.55 -12.23 6.33
CA LEU A 6 15.86 -10.94 6.22
C LEU A 6 16.10 -10.30 4.85
N ALA A 7 17.33 -10.32 4.33
CA ALA A 7 17.63 -9.76 3.02
C ALA A 7 16.87 -10.48 1.89
N SER A 8 16.77 -11.81 1.95
CA SER A 8 16.01 -12.59 0.97
C SER A 8 14.49 -12.38 1.12
N LEU A 9 13.98 -12.28 2.35
CA LEU A 9 12.59 -11.94 2.62
C LEU A 9 12.22 -10.57 2.04
N LEU A 10 13.07 -9.55 2.21
CA LEU A 10 12.83 -8.22 1.64
C LEU A 10 12.78 -8.26 0.10
N SER A 11 13.67 -9.03 -0.54
CA SER A 11 13.65 -9.19 -2.00
C SER A 11 12.39 -9.93 -2.48
N ALA A 12 11.91 -10.91 -1.72
CA ALA A 12 10.64 -11.58 -2.03
C ALA A 12 9.44 -10.64 -1.84
N MET A 13 9.42 -9.85 -0.77
CA MET A 13 8.39 -8.81 -0.53
C MET A 13 8.37 -7.79 -1.65
N GLU A 14 9.54 -7.33 -2.12
CA GLU A 14 9.68 -6.39 -3.23
C GLU A 14 9.07 -6.93 -4.52
N TYR A 15 9.39 -8.19 -4.87
CA TYR A 15 8.83 -8.86 -6.03
C TYR A 15 7.30 -8.99 -5.95
N VAL A 16 6.79 -9.48 -4.81
CA VAL A 16 5.35 -9.64 -4.60
C VAL A 16 4.63 -8.29 -4.61
N GLN A 17 5.21 -7.27 -3.97
CA GLN A 17 4.67 -5.92 -3.95
C GLN A 17 4.54 -5.36 -5.37
N LYS A 18 5.57 -5.55 -6.20
CA LYS A 18 5.56 -5.08 -7.58
C LYS A 18 4.44 -5.72 -8.39
N ASN A 19 4.27 -7.04 -8.32
CA ASN A 19 3.17 -7.71 -9.02
C ASN A 19 1.80 -7.22 -8.50
N LEU A 20 1.67 -7.02 -7.19
CA LEU A 20 0.44 -6.53 -6.57
C LEU A 20 0.08 -5.10 -7.02
N THR A 21 1.06 -4.20 -7.14
CA THR A 21 0.82 -2.78 -7.49
C THR A 21 0.77 -2.54 -8.99
N ASP A 22 1.64 -3.19 -9.76
CA ASP A 22 1.85 -2.88 -11.17
C ASP A 22 0.95 -3.73 -12.07
N GLU A 23 0.51 -4.90 -11.60
CA GLU A 23 -0.38 -5.79 -12.35
C GLU A 23 -1.79 -5.76 -11.75
N GLU A 24 -2.00 -6.37 -10.57
CA GLU A 24 -3.35 -6.58 -10.02
C GLU A 24 -4.10 -5.26 -9.73
N LEU A 25 -3.42 -4.28 -9.13
CA LEU A 25 -4.01 -2.97 -8.87
C LEU A 25 -4.19 -2.15 -10.15
N ALA A 26 -3.28 -2.27 -11.12
CA ALA A 26 -3.41 -1.60 -12.42
C ALA A 26 -4.60 -2.16 -13.21
N ASP A 27 -4.78 -3.48 -13.21
CA ASP A 27 -5.91 -4.16 -13.82
C ASP A 27 -7.24 -3.79 -13.16
N TRP A 28 -7.26 -3.65 -11.83
CA TRP A 28 -8.44 -3.12 -11.14
C TRP A 28 -8.76 -1.68 -11.57
N LYS A 29 -7.76 -0.78 -11.67
CA LYS A 29 -7.96 0.58 -12.18
C LYS A 29 -8.50 0.57 -13.61
N ARG A 30 -7.99 -0.33 -14.46
CA ARG A 30 -8.45 -0.48 -15.85
C ARG A 30 -9.90 -0.95 -15.91
N ARG A 31 -10.28 -1.94 -15.09
CA ARG A 31 -11.67 -2.40 -14.96
C ARG A 31 -12.58 -1.28 -14.46
N GLN A 32 -12.11 -0.45 -13.52
CA GLN A 32 -12.86 0.72 -13.05
C GLN A 32 -13.12 1.74 -14.17
N GLN A 33 -12.12 2.03 -15.01
CA GLN A 33 -12.31 2.92 -16.18
C GLN A 33 -13.36 2.35 -17.15
N ILE A 34 -13.32 1.04 -17.42
CA ILE A 34 -14.29 0.37 -18.30
C ILE A 34 -15.69 0.43 -17.71
N ALA A 35 -15.84 0.19 -16.40
CA ALA A 35 -17.12 0.30 -15.71
C ALA A 35 -17.69 1.73 -15.76
N CYS A 36 -16.83 2.76 -15.71
CA CYS A 36 -17.26 4.16 -15.80
C CYS A 36 -17.88 4.53 -17.15
N ILE A 37 -17.59 3.79 -18.23
CA ILE A 37 -18.16 4.01 -19.58
C ILE A 37 -19.26 3.01 -19.93
N GLY A 38 -19.82 2.32 -18.94
CA GLY A 38 -20.92 1.36 -19.12
C GLY A 38 -20.49 -0.09 -19.36
N GLY A 39 -19.22 -0.42 -19.15
CA GLY A 39 -18.75 -1.81 -19.17
C GLY A 39 -19.08 -2.60 -17.89
N PRO A 40 -18.69 -3.88 -17.80
CA PRO A 40 -19.06 -4.75 -16.68
C PRO A 40 -18.57 -4.23 -15.31
N PRO A 41 -19.41 -4.26 -14.25
CA PRO A 41 -19.11 -3.62 -12.96
C PRO A 41 -18.24 -4.48 -12.03
N ASN A 42 -17.23 -5.18 -12.55
CA ASN A 42 -16.35 -6.01 -11.72
C ASN A 42 -15.20 -5.20 -11.10
N ILE A 43 -15.54 -4.42 -10.06
CA ILE A 43 -14.63 -3.47 -9.38
C ILE A 43 -14.50 -3.71 -7.87
N CYS A 44 -14.83 -4.91 -7.38
CA CYS A 44 -14.69 -5.24 -5.96
C CYS A 44 -13.22 -5.19 -5.50
N LEU A 45 -12.96 -4.51 -4.37
CA LEU A 45 -11.62 -4.31 -3.81
C LEU A 45 -11.23 -5.35 -2.75
N ASP A 46 -12.14 -6.21 -2.30
CA ASP A 46 -11.91 -7.05 -1.11
C ASP A 46 -10.69 -7.97 -1.22
N ARG A 47 -10.45 -8.53 -2.41
CA ARG A 47 -9.26 -9.38 -2.68
C ARG A 47 -7.97 -8.56 -2.58
N LEU A 48 -7.93 -7.40 -3.22
CA LEU A 48 -6.80 -6.47 -3.16
C LEU A 48 -6.57 -5.96 -1.73
N GLU A 49 -7.65 -5.69 -0.99
CA GLU A 49 -7.61 -5.31 0.42
C GLU A 49 -6.93 -6.37 1.28
N ASN A 50 -7.33 -7.62 1.13
CA ASN A 50 -6.75 -8.72 1.90
C ASN A 50 -5.25 -8.89 1.59
N TRP A 51 -4.87 -8.85 0.31
CA TRP A 51 -3.46 -8.98 -0.09
C TRP A 51 -2.60 -7.81 0.37
N ILE A 52 -3.06 -6.58 0.16
CA ILE A 52 -2.35 -5.38 0.60
C ILE A 52 -2.22 -5.37 2.12
N THR A 53 -3.29 -5.71 2.85
CA THR A 53 -3.27 -5.78 4.32
C THR A 53 -2.27 -6.82 4.80
N SER A 54 -2.31 -8.04 4.25
CA SER A 54 -1.39 -9.11 4.65
C SER A 54 0.07 -8.76 4.39
N LEU A 55 0.36 -8.14 3.25
CA LEU A 55 1.72 -7.68 2.93
C LEU A 55 2.15 -6.55 3.88
N ALA A 56 1.27 -5.58 4.17
CA ALA A 56 1.56 -4.47 5.07
C ALA A 56 1.85 -4.96 6.50
N GLU A 57 1.06 -5.89 7.02
CA GLU A 57 1.29 -6.52 8.33
C GLU A 57 2.63 -7.26 8.36
N SER A 58 2.94 -8.03 7.31
CA SER A 58 4.22 -8.73 7.18
C SER A 58 5.39 -7.75 7.18
N GLN A 59 5.29 -6.65 6.44
CA GLN A 59 6.33 -5.61 6.41
C GLN A 59 6.53 -4.93 7.77
N LEU A 60 5.44 -4.65 8.49
CA LEU A 60 5.51 -4.08 9.85
C LEU A 60 6.18 -5.04 10.83
N GLN A 61 5.86 -6.33 10.76
CA GLN A 61 6.51 -7.37 11.58
C GLN A 61 8.00 -7.47 11.25
N THR A 62 8.38 -7.48 9.98
CA THR A 62 9.80 -7.49 9.57
C THR A 62 10.53 -6.24 10.07
N ARG A 63 9.90 -5.06 10.03
CA ARG A 63 10.48 -3.85 10.60
C ARG A 63 10.69 -3.95 12.11
N GLN A 64 9.74 -4.54 12.84
CA GLN A 64 9.90 -4.80 14.29
C GLN A 64 11.07 -5.75 14.57
N GLN A 65 11.27 -6.77 13.72
CA GLN A 65 12.42 -7.69 13.83
C GLN A 65 13.74 -6.95 13.59
N ILE A 66 13.82 -6.06 12.59
CA ILE A 66 15.02 -5.25 12.32
C ILE A 66 15.34 -4.31 13.48
N LYS A 67 14.31 -3.66 14.08
CA LYS A 67 14.48 -2.88 15.32
C LYS A 67 14.97 -3.73 16.48
N LYS A 68 14.49 -4.98 16.59
CA LYS A 68 14.95 -5.86 17.65
C LYS A 68 16.43 -6.22 17.50
N LEU A 69 16.93 -6.36 16.27
CA LEU A 69 18.35 -6.53 16.02
C LEU A 69 19.17 -5.32 16.49
N GLU A 70 18.66 -4.10 16.33
CA GLU A 70 19.30 -2.88 16.87
C GLU A 70 19.42 -2.93 18.40
N GLU A 71 18.33 -3.27 19.10
CA GLU A 71 18.33 -3.39 20.56
C GLU A 71 19.31 -4.47 21.06
N LEU A 72 19.43 -5.57 20.32
CA LEU A 72 20.38 -6.65 20.65
C LEU A 72 21.82 -6.22 20.43
N GLN A 73 22.09 -5.55 19.32
CA GLN A 73 23.41 -5.00 19.00
C GLN A 73 23.87 -3.96 20.03
N GLN A 74 22.95 -3.13 20.55
CA GLN A 74 23.25 -2.19 21.63
C GLN A 74 23.65 -2.86 22.94
N LYS A 75 23.19 -4.09 23.19
CA LYS A 75 23.52 -4.85 24.40
C LYS A 75 24.80 -5.66 24.25
N VAL A 76 25.01 -6.25 23.08
CA VAL A 76 26.16 -7.11 22.78
C VAL A 76 26.57 -6.88 21.33
N SER A 77 27.81 -6.43 21.12
CA SER A 77 28.40 -6.27 19.80
C SER A 77 29.88 -6.61 19.83
N TYR A 78 30.45 -6.92 18.67
CA TYR A 78 31.82 -7.38 18.51
C TYR A 78 32.42 -6.87 17.19
N LYS A 79 33.74 -6.98 17.05
CA LYS A 79 34.42 -6.57 15.82
C LYS A 79 33.96 -7.46 14.66
N GLY A 80 33.41 -6.84 13.61
CA GLY A 80 32.84 -7.57 12.46
C GLY A 80 31.39 -8.03 12.67
N ASP A 81 30.69 -7.46 13.64
CA ASP A 81 29.27 -7.74 13.86
C ASP A 81 28.43 -7.47 12.59
N PRO A 82 27.78 -8.49 12.03
CA PRO A 82 27.04 -8.36 10.79
C PRO A 82 25.78 -7.49 10.96
N ILE A 83 25.25 -7.33 12.19
CA ILE A 83 24.12 -6.43 12.46
C ILE A 83 24.54 -4.98 12.19
N VAL A 84 25.71 -4.56 12.67
CA VAL A 84 26.22 -3.19 12.45
C VAL A 84 26.41 -2.91 10.95
N GLN A 85 26.89 -3.91 10.20
CA GLN A 85 27.20 -3.77 8.78
C GLN A 85 25.96 -3.71 7.88
N HIS A 86 24.95 -4.55 8.15
CA HIS A 86 23.84 -4.75 7.21
C HIS A 86 22.51 -4.16 7.65
N ARG A 87 22.29 -3.92 8.95
CA ARG A 87 21.01 -3.44 9.46
C ARG A 87 20.57 -2.10 8.85
N PRO A 88 21.43 -1.08 8.65
CA PRO A 88 21.00 0.19 8.06
C PRO A 88 20.34 0.00 6.69
N MET A 89 20.93 -0.85 5.85
CA MET A 89 20.40 -1.19 4.52
C MET A 89 19.06 -1.95 4.63
N LEU A 90 18.92 -2.88 5.57
CA LEU A 90 17.66 -3.60 5.79
C LEU A 90 16.54 -2.66 6.24
N GLU A 91 16.83 -1.73 7.16
CA GLU A 91 15.84 -0.75 7.65
C GLU A 91 15.43 0.22 6.53
N GLU A 92 16.37 0.71 5.72
CA GLU A 92 16.05 1.57 4.58
C GLU A 92 15.14 0.86 3.57
N ARG A 93 15.47 -0.39 3.19
CA ARG A 93 14.66 -1.18 2.25
C ARG A 93 13.25 -1.44 2.76
N ILE A 94 13.08 -1.85 4.02
CA ILE A 94 11.73 -2.14 4.55
C ILE A 94 10.89 -0.86 4.67
N VAL A 95 11.51 0.27 5.04
CA VAL A 95 10.83 1.57 5.12
C VAL A 95 10.36 2.02 3.74
N GLU A 96 11.18 1.84 2.71
CA GLU A 96 10.81 2.21 1.34
C GLU A 96 9.72 1.30 0.77
N LEU A 97 9.82 -0.01 0.99
CA LEU A 97 8.77 -0.97 0.60
C LEU A 97 7.42 -0.58 1.22
N PHE A 98 7.42 -0.38 2.54
CA PHE A 98 6.21 0.02 3.26
C PHE A 98 5.67 1.36 2.75
N ARG A 99 6.52 2.38 2.60
CA ARG A 99 6.12 3.69 2.06
C ARG A 99 5.45 3.58 0.70
N ASN A 100 6.00 2.76 -0.20
CA ASN A 100 5.46 2.62 -1.55
C ASN A 100 4.15 1.83 -1.56
N LEU A 101 4.03 0.79 -0.73
CA LEU A 101 2.76 0.06 -0.55
C LEU A 101 1.67 0.99 -0.02
N MET A 102 2.01 1.84 0.95
CA MET A 102 1.13 2.85 1.53
C MET A 102 0.64 3.88 0.53
N LYS A 103 1.52 4.37 -0.36
CA LYS A 103 1.13 5.28 -1.45
C LYS A 103 0.19 4.59 -2.44
N SER A 104 0.51 3.37 -2.87
CA SER A 104 -0.28 2.63 -3.86
C SER A 104 -1.64 2.18 -3.33
N SER A 105 -1.75 1.94 -2.02
CA SER A 105 -2.99 1.49 -1.37
C SER A 105 -4.03 2.60 -1.14
N PHE A 106 -3.72 3.85 -1.44
CA PHE A 106 -4.69 4.94 -1.44
C PHE A 106 -5.32 5.11 -2.83
N VAL A 107 -6.59 4.74 -2.96
CA VAL A 107 -7.29 4.69 -4.26
C VAL A 107 -8.61 5.44 -4.23
N VAL A 108 -9.05 5.90 -5.41
CA VAL A 108 -10.41 6.41 -5.61
C VAL A 108 -11.32 5.21 -5.87
N GLU A 109 -12.10 4.80 -4.88
CA GLU A 109 -13.03 3.66 -4.98
C GLU A 109 -14.26 4.02 -5.82
N ARG A 110 -14.80 5.23 -5.65
CA ARG A 110 -15.85 5.78 -6.53
C ARG A 110 -15.39 7.10 -7.14
N GLN A 111 -15.38 7.11 -8.47
CA GLN A 111 -15.03 8.28 -9.26
C GLN A 111 -16.05 9.42 -9.04
N PRO A 112 -15.63 10.69 -9.21
CA PRO A 112 -16.52 11.84 -9.14
C PRO A 112 -17.76 11.65 -10.02
N CYS A 113 -18.95 11.76 -9.42
CA CYS A 113 -20.21 11.59 -10.13
C CYS A 113 -21.29 12.49 -9.54
N MET A 114 -22.11 13.08 -10.41
CA MET A 114 -23.30 13.83 -10.02
C MET A 114 -24.45 12.85 -9.73
N PRO A 115 -25.15 12.94 -8.58
CA PRO A 115 -26.23 12.02 -8.23
C PRO A 115 -27.37 11.96 -9.27
N MET A 116 -27.59 13.07 -10.00
CA MET A 116 -28.60 13.15 -11.06
C MET A 116 -28.20 12.46 -12.37
N HIS A 117 -26.94 12.08 -12.52
CA HIS A 117 -26.39 11.46 -13.73
C HIS A 117 -25.50 10.25 -13.38
N PRO A 118 -26.05 9.19 -12.77
CA PRO A 118 -25.26 8.05 -12.28
C PRO A 118 -24.50 7.32 -13.40
N ASP A 119 -25.03 7.32 -14.62
CA ASP A 119 -24.42 6.67 -15.80
C ASP A 119 -23.36 7.55 -16.49
N ARG A 120 -23.13 8.76 -15.99
CA ARG A 120 -22.13 9.71 -16.55
C ARG A 120 -21.14 10.16 -15.47
N PRO A 121 -20.38 9.23 -14.85
CA PRO A 121 -19.28 9.59 -13.98
C PRO A 121 -18.23 10.41 -14.75
N LEU A 122 -17.42 11.19 -14.03
CA LEU A 122 -16.36 12.06 -14.56
C LEU A 122 -16.84 13.29 -15.36
N VAL A 123 -18.14 13.48 -15.56
CA VAL A 123 -18.73 14.70 -16.13
C VAL A 123 -19.31 15.54 -15.00
N ILE A 124 -18.79 16.74 -14.78
CA ILE A 124 -19.20 17.63 -13.69
C ILE A 124 -19.72 18.94 -14.25
N LYS A 125 -20.93 19.35 -13.82
CA LYS A 125 -21.52 20.63 -14.18
C LYS A 125 -21.25 21.65 -13.07
N THR A 126 -20.75 22.82 -13.44
CA THR A 126 -20.53 23.93 -12.50
C THR A 126 -21.83 24.31 -11.77
N GLY A 127 -21.73 24.55 -10.47
CA GLY A 127 -22.89 24.85 -9.62
C GLY A 127 -23.72 23.63 -9.21
N VAL A 128 -23.36 22.41 -9.65
CA VAL A 128 -24.03 21.16 -9.27
C VAL A 128 -23.14 20.37 -8.32
N GLN A 129 -23.75 19.79 -7.28
CA GLN A 129 -23.05 18.92 -6.34
C GLN A 129 -22.65 17.59 -6.99
N PHE A 130 -21.49 17.08 -6.60
CA PHE A 130 -21.00 15.77 -6.98
C PHE A 130 -20.45 15.04 -5.76
N THR A 131 -20.27 13.73 -5.89
CA THR A 131 -19.72 12.88 -4.83
C THR A 131 -18.54 12.09 -5.38
N ASN A 132 -17.54 11.82 -4.53
CA ASN A 132 -16.47 10.87 -4.78
C ASN A 132 -16.23 10.04 -3.50
N LYS A 133 -15.55 8.90 -3.63
CA LYS A 133 -15.16 8.08 -2.48
C LYS A 133 -13.72 7.62 -2.65
N VAL A 134 -12.87 7.97 -1.69
CA VAL A 134 -11.52 7.41 -1.57
C VAL A 134 -11.54 6.26 -0.56
N ARG A 135 -10.67 5.28 -0.77
CA ARG A 135 -10.47 4.16 0.15
C ARG A 135 -8.99 3.97 0.40
N PHE A 136 -8.66 3.81 1.67
CA PHE A 136 -7.34 3.36 2.08
C PHE A 136 -7.37 1.85 2.28
N VAL A 137 -6.74 1.13 1.35
CA VAL A 137 -6.88 -0.33 1.19
C VAL A 137 -6.09 -1.10 2.25
N ALA A 138 -5.08 -0.50 2.89
CA ALA A 138 -4.38 -1.14 4.02
C ALA A 138 -4.98 -0.78 5.40
N SER A 139 -6.23 -0.30 5.45
CA SER A 139 -6.85 0.18 6.70
C SER A 139 -6.96 -0.87 7.82
N LYS A 140 -7.02 -2.16 7.45
CA LYS A 140 -7.14 -3.27 8.39
C LYS A 140 -5.83 -3.67 9.06
N ALA A 141 -4.67 -3.17 8.59
CA ALA A 141 -3.35 -3.53 9.11
C ALA A 141 -3.02 -2.91 10.49
N GLY A 142 -4.03 -2.59 11.31
CA GLY A 142 -3.85 -1.96 12.63
C GLY A 142 -3.29 -0.53 12.58
N LEU A 143 -3.25 0.10 11.40
CA LEU A 143 -2.70 1.42 11.23
C LEU A 143 -3.74 2.51 11.55
N THR A 144 -3.66 3.11 12.74
CA THR A 144 -4.45 4.29 13.09
C THR A 144 -3.93 5.53 12.37
N PHE A 145 -4.38 5.77 11.14
CA PHE A 145 -4.14 7.03 10.46
C PHE A 145 -5.18 8.07 10.85
N ARG A 146 -4.74 9.18 11.45
CA ARG A 146 -5.54 10.41 11.51
C ARG A 146 -5.37 11.17 10.19
N ASN A 147 -6.11 10.77 9.17
CA ASN A 147 -6.01 11.41 7.86
C ASN A 147 -7.03 12.55 7.73
N TRP A 148 -6.52 13.76 7.48
CA TRP A 148 -7.30 14.88 6.97
C TRP A 148 -7.20 14.88 5.45
N HIS A 149 -8.30 14.61 4.76
CA HIS A 149 -8.32 14.57 3.30
C HIS A 149 -8.75 15.94 2.76
N LYS A 150 -7.84 16.61 2.06
CA LYS A 150 -8.18 17.79 1.25
C LYS A 150 -8.49 17.32 -0.17
N CYS A 151 -9.68 17.61 -0.65
CA CYS A 151 -10.03 17.49 -2.08
C CYS A 151 -9.93 18.88 -2.71
N CYS A 152 -9.13 18.99 -3.78
CA CYS A 152 -8.98 20.19 -4.60
C CYS A 152 -9.14 19.80 -6.07
N ILE A 153 -9.62 20.73 -6.91
CA ILE A 153 -9.69 20.62 -8.38
C ILE A 153 -8.68 21.60 -8.97
#